data_AF-A0A977IFL6-F1
#
_entry.id   AF-A0A977IFL6-F1
#
_cell.length_a   1.000
_cell.length_b   1.000
_cell.length_c   1.000
_cell.angle_alpha   90.00
_cell.angle_beta   90.00
_cell.angle_gamma   90.00
#
_symmetry.space_group_name_H-M   'P 1'
#
loop_
_entity.id
_entity.type
_entity.pdbx_description
1 polymer ?
#
loop_
_entity_poly.entity_id
_entity_poly.type
_entity_poly.pdbx_seq_one_letter_code
_entity_poly.pdbx_strand_id
1 'polypeptide(L)'
;MDVDFIDDARFLAIRTSGIVTDKDSVPQIIDSDTVVFGGFKIKISAAIYESAKAAEVVDGWKMLQNEMPMDELFQPYFLETIREWKTPGFEYATEPIILELLRFCYWYYRCSQVDRSTFDTKKARIVSEMSADLGNISQYKVSLHYGKRFEVKGGKPYDDEFEKFYIKLPTGLWSVIAEVKFPVLASEAGLRVSFHKKHDFLIDDLPCEVKAINDEPRGPEHDEQDITSEIKSFIERNKVAGDIDNGIGQGGRIIFVDATRSTTGRFLNEKTSAENPEFAFEKTIATAVNNARKGGSFTPVVISASAIDCRSDGGKCNYKTVTFLRSVQVKKENKDKFKVHIADV
;
A
#
# COMPACT_ATOMS: atom_id res chain seq x y z
N MET A 1 -16.92 -14.11 -11.12
CA MET A 1 -17.27 -13.51 -9.82
C MET A 1 -17.53 -12.06 -10.13
N ASP A 2 -18.79 -11.63 -10.17
CA ASP A 2 -19.10 -10.20 -10.34
C ASP A 2 -18.57 -9.49 -9.11
N VAL A 3 -17.70 -8.51 -9.34
CA VAL A 3 -17.02 -7.78 -8.30
C VAL A 3 -18.05 -6.78 -7.76
N ASP A 4 -18.90 -7.17 -6.80
CA ASP A 4 -20.01 -6.35 -6.27
C ASP A 4 -19.58 -4.98 -5.69
N PHE A 5 -18.28 -4.73 -5.55
CA PHE A 5 -17.72 -3.44 -5.15
C PHE A 5 -17.21 -2.57 -6.32
N ILE A 6 -17.20 -3.09 -7.56
CA ILE A 6 -16.79 -2.40 -8.80
C ILE A 6 -17.81 -2.63 -9.93
N ASP A 7 -18.54 -1.58 -10.33
CA ASP A 7 -19.30 -1.55 -11.61
C ASP A 7 -18.45 -0.84 -12.68
N ASP A 8 -18.30 -1.48 -13.83
CA ASP A 8 -17.29 -1.16 -14.84
C ASP A 8 -17.89 -0.79 -16.21
N ALA A 9 -19.21 -0.56 -16.33
CA ALA A 9 -19.84 -0.29 -17.64
C ALA A 9 -19.16 0.86 -18.40
N ARG A 10 -18.72 1.91 -17.69
CA ARG A 10 -17.94 3.02 -18.26
C ARG A 10 -16.52 2.57 -18.62
N PHE A 11 -15.84 1.80 -17.77
CA PHE A 11 -14.53 1.23 -18.07
C PHE A 11 -14.56 0.31 -19.31
N LEU A 12 -15.57 -0.53 -19.48
CA LEU A 12 -15.77 -1.35 -20.68
C LEU A 12 -15.93 -0.49 -21.94
N ALA A 13 -16.66 0.63 -21.84
CA ALA A 13 -16.77 1.60 -22.92
C ALA A 13 -15.43 2.28 -23.23
N ILE A 14 -14.63 2.63 -22.21
CA ILE A 14 -13.27 3.15 -22.38
C ILE A 14 -12.38 2.10 -23.05
N ARG A 15 -12.46 0.83 -22.63
CA ARG A 15 -11.70 -0.28 -23.22
C ARG A 15 -11.99 -0.43 -24.71
N THR A 16 -13.26 -0.30 -25.09
CA THR A 16 -13.72 -0.51 -26.48
C THR A 16 -13.41 0.69 -27.37
N SER A 17 -13.67 1.90 -26.89
CA SER A 17 -13.50 3.13 -27.66
C SER A 17 -12.06 3.66 -27.62
N GLY A 18 -11.31 3.34 -26.57
CA GLY A 18 -10.04 3.97 -26.20
C GLY A 18 -10.19 5.41 -25.70
N ILE A 19 -11.42 5.89 -25.44
CA ILE A 19 -11.69 7.28 -25.11
C ILE A 19 -11.83 7.47 -23.59
N VAL A 20 -10.80 8.07 -23.00
CA VAL A 20 -10.82 8.61 -21.63
C VAL A 20 -11.27 10.07 -21.68
N THR A 21 -11.89 10.57 -20.60
CA THR A 21 -12.23 11.99 -20.40
C THR A 21 -11.62 12.50 -19.09
N ASP A 22 -11.47 13.81 -18.94
CA ASP A 22 -10.94 14.44 -17.71
C ASP A 22 -11.70 14.00 -16.45
N LYS A 23 -12.99 13.68 -16.59
CA LYS A 23 -13.82 13.17 -15.49
C LYS A 23 -13.40 11.78 -15.03
N ASP A 24 -12.74 10.99 -15.87
CA ASP A 24 -12.28 9.66 -15.53
C ASP A 24 -10.96 9.70 -14.73
N SER A 25 -10.18 10.80 -14.79
CA SER A 25 -8.90 10.92 -14.08
C SER A 25 -8.99 11.54 -12.69
N VAL A 26 -10.18 12.01 -12.27
CA VAL A 26 -10.41 12.63 -10.96
C VAL A 26 -11.54 11.90 -10.25
N PRO A 27 -11.37 11.42 -9.00
CA PRO A 27 -12.42 10.71 -8.30
C PRO A 27 -13.66 11.60 -8.06
N GLN A 28 -14.84 11.10 -8.42
CA GLN A 28 -16.12 11.81 -8.30
C GLN A 28 -17.02 11.11 -7.28
N ILE A 29 -17.61 11.85 -6.35
CA ILE A 29 -18.54 11.30 -5.35
C ILE A 29 -19.88 10.96 -6.02
N ILE A 30 -20.38 9.74 -5.83
CA ILE A 30 -21.77 9.36 -6.13
C ILE A 30 -22.63 9.51 -4.87
N ASP A 31 -22.15 8.94 -3.75
CA ASP A 31 -22.78 8.98 -2.44
C ASP A 31 -21.71 8.92 -1.33
N SER A 32 -22.12 8.74 -0.07
CA SER A 32 -21.19 8.75 1.08
C SER A 32 -20.11 7.66 1.05
N ASP A 33 -20.34 6.56 0.34
CA ASP A 33 -19.48 5.37 0.33
C ASP A 33 -19.06 4.97 -1.10
N THR A 34 -19.46 5.71 -2.13
CA THR A 34 -19.18 5.34 -3.52
C THR A 34 -18.56 6.49 -4.31
N VAL A 35 -17.49 6.19 -5.04
CA VAL A 35 -16.86 7.12 -6.01
C VAL A 35 -16.84 6.53 -7.41
N VAL A 36 -16.75 7.39 -8.44
CA VAL A 36 -16.33 7.00 -9.79
C VAL A 36 -14.88 7.41 -10.01
N PHE A 37 -14.04 6.49 -10.49
CA PHE A 37 -12.64 6.76 -10.83
C PHE A 37 -12.14 5.78 -11.90
N GLY A 38 -11.45 6.27 -12.93
CA GLY A 38 -10.99 5.44 -14.05
C GLY A 38 -12.13 4.74 -14.82
N GLY A 39 -13.35 5.25 -14.74
CA GLY A 39 -14.54 4.58 -15.29
C GLY A 39 -15.10 3.42 -14.44
N PHE A 40 -14.55 3.18 -13.26
CA PHE A 40 -15.08 2.24 -12.27
C PHE A 40 -15.96 2.98 -11.25
N LYS A 41 -17.09 2.40 -10.86
CA LYS A 41 -17.79 2.80 -9.62
C LYS A 41 -17.26 1.95 -8.48
N ILE A 42 -16.65 2.55 -7.49
CA ILE A 42 -15.92 1.86 -6.43
C ILE A 42 -16.59 2.13 -5.09
N LYS A 43 -16.94 1.05 -4.38
CA LYS A 43 -17.40 1.13 -2.98
C LYS A 43 -16.19 1.27 -2.04
N ILE A 44 -16.10 2.42 -1.38
CA ILE A 44 -14.92 2.87 -0.63
C ILE A 44 -14.67 2.01 0.62
N SER A 45 -15.70 1.76 1.42
CA SER A 45 -15.60 0.91 2.61
C SER A 45 -15.11 -0.51 2.28
N ALA A 46 -15.45 -1.02 1.10
CA ALA A 46 -15.07 -2.35 0.64
C ALA A 46 -13.67 -2.39 -0.01
N ALA A 47 -13.26 -1.34 -0.71
CA ALA A 47 -12.03 -1.36 -1.52
C ALA A 47 -10.82 -0.68 -0.88
N ILE A 48 -11.06 0.31 -0.01
CA ILE A 48 -10.02 1.20 0.51
C ILE A 48 -9.73 0.93 1.98
N TYR A 49 -10.74 1.05 2.83
CA TYR A 49 -10.68 0.77 4.27
C TYR A 49 -12.10 0.80 4.85
N GLU A 50 -12.43 -0.06 5.82
CA GLU A 50 -13.81 -0.27 6.28
C GLU A 50 -14.51 1.00 6.79
N SER A 51 -13.77 1.91 7.42
CA SER A 51 -14.31 3.16 7.98
C SER A 51 -14.19 4.35 7.02
N ALA A 52 -13.60 4.15 5.84
CA ALA A 52 -13.36 5.22 4.88
C ALA A 52 -14.67 5.71 4.24
N LYS A 53 -14.70 7.01 3.95
CA LYS A 53 -15.81 7.67 3.25
C LYS A 53 -15.35 8.24 1.92
N ALA A 54 -16.27 8.33 0.96
CA ALA A 54 -16.01 8.90 -0.37
C ALA A 54 -15.44 10.33 -0.30
N ALA A 55 -15.94 11.15 0.63
CA ALA A 55 -15.45 12.51 0.83
C ALA A 55 -13.97 12.56 1.21
N GLU A 56 -13.50 11.64 2.06
CA GLU A 56 -12.11 11.61 2.54
C GLU A 56 -11.13 11.25 1.42
N VAL A 57 -11.52 10.32 0.55
CA VAL A 57 -10.74 9.95 -0.65
C VAL A 57 -10.62 11.15 -1.59
N VAL A 58 -11.74 11.83 -1.86
CA VAL A 58 -11.77 12.98 -2.79
C VAL A 58 -11.03 14.19 -2.21
N ASP A 59 -11.12 14.43 -0.91
CA ASP A 59 -10.38 15.51 -0.26
C ASP A 59 -8.88 15.20 -0.19
N GLY A 60 -8.51 13.93 0.02
CA GLY A 60 -7.13 13.46 -0.15
C GLY A 60 -6.57 13.69 -1.54
N TRP A 61 -7.37 13.41 -2.59
CA TRP A 61 -7.00 13.70 -3.98
C TRP A 61 -6.72 15.20 -4.18
N LYS A 62 -7.65 16.07 -3.77
CA LYS A 62 -7.48 17.53 -3.88
C LYS A 62 -6.24 18.02 -3.13
N MET A 63 -6.00 17.48 -1.93
CA MET A 63 -4.81 17.81 -1.15
C MET A 63 -3.53 17.44 -1.89
N LEU A 64 -3.45 16.23 -2.44
CA LEU A 64 -2.29 15.78 -3.21
C LEU A 64 -2.13 16.56 -4.52
N GLN A 65 -3.22 16.87 -5.21
CA GLN A 65 -3.20 17.61 -6.48
C GLN A 65 -2.61 19.03 -6.32
N ASN A 66 -2.73 19.63 -5.14
CA ASN A 66 -2.08 20.92 -4.84
C ASN A 66 -0.55 20.80 -4.67
N GLU A 67 -0.02 19.59 -4.51
CA GLU A 67 1.37 19.33 -4.19
C GLU A 67 2.12 18.61 -5.31
N MET A 68 1.41 17.81 -6.11
CA MET A 68 1.95 17.04 -7.22
C MET A 68 0.91 16.86 -8.33
N PRO A 69 1.32 16.69 -9.60
CA PRO A 69 0.42 16.51 -10.73
C PRO A 69 -0.27 15.13 -10.71
N MET A 70 -1.33 14.99 -9.91
CA MET A 70 -2.07 13.73 -9.74
C MET A 70 -2.66 13.20 -11.04
N ASP A 71 -3.05 14.07 -11.97
CA ASP A 71 -3.55 13.66 -13.30
C ASP A 71 -2.48 13.00 -14.16
N GLU A 72 -1.21 13.38 -13.99
CA GLU A 72 -0.08 12.70 -14.65
C GLU A 72 0.22 11.36 -13.99
N LEU A 73 0.09 11.27 -12.66
CA LEU A 73 0.25 10.02 -11.92
C LEU A 73 -0.87 9.03 -12.25
N PHE A 74 -2.09 9.48 -12.51
CA PHE A 74 -3.22 8.62 -12.91
C PHE A 74 -2.90 7.77 -14.15
N GLN A 75 -2.27 8.36 -15.16
CA GLN A 75 -2.15 7.75 -16.48
C GLN A 75 -1.46 6.38 -16.47
N PRO A 76 -0.27 6.21 -15.87
CA PRO A 76 0.39 4.92 -15.86
C PRO A 76 -0.38 3.85 -15.05
N TYR A 77 -1.01 4.20 -13.93
CA TYR A 77 -1.83 3.25 -13.17
C TYR A 77 -3.09 2.83 -13.93
N PHE A 78 -3.70 3.77 -14.65
CA PHE A 78 -4.86 3.50 -15.47
C PHE A 78 -4.52 2.61 -16.67
N LEU A 79 -3.40 2.89 -17.34
CA LEU A 79 -2.89 2.04 -18.41
C LEU A 79 -2.61 0.61 -17.91
N GLU A 80 -2.13 0.46 -16.67
CA GLU A 80 -1.75 -0.86 -16.16
C GLU A 80 -2.99 -1.67 -15.87
N THR A 81 -3.98 -1.01 -15.28
CA THR A 81 -5.31 -1.59 -15.12
C THR A 81 -5.88 -2.07 -16.46
N ILE A 82 -5.75 -1.29 -17.54
CA ILE A 82 -6.19 -1.72 -18.88
C ILE A 82 -5.38 -2.93 -19.39
N ARG A 83 -4.06 -2.97 -19.16
CA ARG A 83 -3.17 -4.07 -19.61
C ARG A 83 -3.49 -5.36 -18.88
N GLU A 84 -3.57 -5.30 -17.56
CA GLU A 84 -3.98 -6.39 -16.67
C GLU A 84 -5.30 -7.01 -17.16
N TRP A 85 -6.32 -6.18 -17.41
CA TRP A 85 -7.65 -6.61 -17.86
C TRP A 85 -7.71 -7.13 -19.30
N LYS A 86 -6.69 -6.90 -20.13
CA LYS A 86 -6.59 -7.50 -21.47
C LYS A 86 -6.00 -8.91 -21.44
N THR A 87 -5.43 -9.32 -20.32
CA THR A 87 -4.79 -10.64 -20.19
C THR A 87 -5.87 -11.71 -19.98
N PRO A 88 -5.98 -12.72 -20.86
CA PRO A 88 -6.99 -13.78 -20.71
C PRO A 88 -6.88 -14.46 -19.34
N GLY A 89 -8.00 -14.59 -18.62
CA GLY A 89 -8.05 -15.20 -17.29
C GLY A 89 -7.79 -14.25 -16.11
N PHE A 90 -7.46 -12.98 -16.37
CA PHE A 90 -7.27 -11.95 -15.34
C PHE A 90 -8.57 -11.31 -14.84
N GLU A 91 -9.67 -11.53 -15.57
CA GLU A 91 -10.99 -10.90 -15.40
C GLU A 91 -11.66 -11.16 -14.03
N TYR A 92 -11.08 -12.00 -13.16
CA TYR A 92 -11.75 -12.49 -11.95
C TYR A 92 -10.90 -12.60 -10.67
N ALA A 93 -9.63 -12.19 -10.66
CA ALA A 93 -8.71 -12.61 -9.58
C ALA A 93 -7.96 -11.51 -8.83
N THR A 94 -7.91 -10.26 -9.31
CA THR A 94 -6.99 -9.26 -8.74
C THR A 94 -7.61 -7.86 -8.68
N GLU A 95 -7.23 -7.14 -7.63
CA GLU A 95 -7.63 -5.75 -7.40
C GLU A 95 -7.01 -4.84 -8.48
N PRO A 96 -7.79 -3.98 -9.16
CA PRO A 96 -7.25 -3.04 -10.12
C PRO A 96 -6.17 -2.17 -9.47
N ILE A 97 -4.98 -2.11 -10.07
CA ILE A 97 -3.86 -1.36 -9.49
C ILE A 97 -4.16 0.14 -9.31
N ILE A 98 -5.09 0.69 -10.10
CA ILE A 98 -5.58 2.05 -9.95
C ILE A 98 -6.20 2.34 -8.57
N LEU A 99 -6.68 1.33 -7.85
CA LEU A 99 -7.17 1.47 -6.48
C LEU A 99 -6.08 1.96 -5.51
N GLU A 100 -4.81 1.67 -5.79
CA GLU A 100 -3.70 2.13 -4.95
C GLU A 100 -3.60 3.65 -4.90
N LEU A 101 -3.97 4.36 -5.98
CA LEU A 101 -4.03 5.82 -5.95
C LEU A 101 -5.11 6.32 -4.99
N LEU A 102 -6.27 5.67 -4.94
CA LEU A 102 -7.33 6.04 -4.01
C LEU A 102 -6.97 5.69 -2.56
N ARG A 103 -6.29 4.57 -2.32
CA ARG A 103 -5.73 4.21 -1.01
C ARG A 103 -4.73 5.26 -0.54
N PHE A 104 -3.83 5.68 -1.43
CA PHE A 104 -2.89 6.75 -1.12
C PHE A 104 -3.61 8.04 -0.75
N CYS A 105 -4.61 8.47 -1.52
CA CYS A 105 -5.41 9.66 -1.22
C CYS A 105 -6.05 9.57 0.17
N TYR A 106 -6.70 8.45 0.48
CA TYR A 106 -7.33 8.22 1.77
C TYR A 106 -6.33 8.29 2.92
N TRP A 107 -5.26 7.49 2.90
CA TRP A 107 -4.30 7.45 4.00
C TRP A 107 -3.57 8.78 4.18
N TYR A 108 -3.22 9.45 3.08
CA TYR A 108 -2.62 10.79 3.11
C TYR A 108 -3.55 11.82 3.76
N TYR A 109 -4.83 11.82 3.39
CA TYR A 109 -5.83 12.68 4.04
C TYR A 109 -5.93 12.38 5.54
N ARG A 110 -6.03 11.09 5.91
CA ARG A 110 -6.14 10.68 7.32
C ARG A 110 -4.91 11.08 8.14
N CYS A 111 -3.70 11.00 7.60
CA CYS A 111 -2.50 11.51 8.30
C CYS A 111 -2.61 12.98 8.69
N SER A 112 -3.21 13.82 7.84
CA SER A 112 -3.44 15.24 8.15
C SER A 112 -4.40 15.47 9.31
N GLN A 113 -5.23 14.48 9.64
CA GLN A 113 -6.16 14.49 10.76
C GLN A 113 -5.54 13.91 12.05
N VAL A 114 -4.50 13.08 11.94
CA VAL A 114 -3.81 12.49 13.09
C VAL A 114 -2.95 13.52 13.81
N ASP A 115 -2.01 14.15 13.11
CA ASP A 115 -1.20 15.23 13.66
C ASP A 115 -0.82 16.22 12.55
N ARG A 116 -1.68 17.21 12.38
CA ARG A 116 -1.49 18.28 11.40
C ARG A 116 -0.19 19.05 11.60
N SER A 117 0.27 19.20 12.85
CA SER A 117 1.41 20.06 13.17
C SER A 117 2.74 19.47 12.72
N THR A 118 2.86 18.14 12.72
CA THR A 118 4.09 17.45 12.36
C THR A 118 4.03 16.81 10.97
N PHE A 119 2.84 16.59 10.40
CA PHE A 119 2.67 15.94 9.09
C PHE A 119 3.31 16.70 7.93
N ASP A 120 3.43 18.03 7.99
CA ASP A 120 4.07 18.84 6.93
C ASP A 120 5.49 18.37 6.59
N THR A 121 6.24 17.89 7.59
CA THR A 121 7.58 17.33 7.37
C THR A 121 7.52 16.05 6.53
N LYS A 122 6.57 15.16 6.83
CA LYS A 122 6.38 13.89 6.11
C LYS A 122 5.86 14.15 4.70
N LYS A 123 4.95 15.10 4.56
CA LYS A 123 4.39 15.56 3.29
C LYS A 123 5.47 15.96 2.29
N ALA A 124 6.44 16.79 2.69
CA ALA A 124 7.52 17.21 1.80
C ALA A 124 8.36 16.03 1.28
N ARG A 125 8.60 15.02 2.14
CA ARG A 125 9.33 13.81 1.77
C ARG A 125 8.55 12.96 0.76
N ILE A 126 7.26 12.72 1.03
CA ILE A 126 6.36 11.99 0.13
C ILE A 126 6.30 12.66 -1.25
N VAL A 127 6.14 13.98 -1.28
CA VAL A 127 6.11 14.74 -2.55
C VAL A 127 7.43 14.59 -3.30
N SER A 128 8.57 14.67 -2.62
CA SER A 128 9.88 14.49 -3.24
C SER A 128 10.08 13.08 -3.82
N GLU A 129 9.67 12.03 -3.09
CA GLU A 129 9.77 10.64 -3.54
C GLU A 129 8.90 10.41 -4.78
N MET A 130 7.64 10.83 -4.73
CA MET A 130 6.71 10.70 -5.87
C MET A 130 7.10 11.59 -7.07
N SER A 131 7.70 12.76 -6.82
CA SER A 131 8.16 13.66 -7.89
C SER A 131 9.33 13.09 -8.68
N ALA A 132 10.20 12.29 -8.06
CA ALA A 132 11.27 11.60 -8.78
C ALA A 132 10.70 10.61 -9.80
N ASP A 133 9.64 9.89 -9.42
CA ASP A 133 8.90 8.99 -10.31
C ASP A 133 8.16 9.76 -11.42
N LEU A 134 7.53 10.89 -11.09
CA LEU A 134 6.87 11.77 -12.06
C LEU A 134 7.83 12.41 -13.07
N GLY A 135 9.04 12.79 -12.63
CA GLY A 135 10.08 13.30 -13.50
C GLY A 135 10.39 12.33 -14.66
N ASN A 136 10.36 11.03 -14.38
CA ASN A 136 10.50 10.00 -15.41
C ASN A 136 9.24 9.89 -16.29
N ILE A 137 8.03 9.93 -15.72
CA ILE A 137 6.76 9.90 -16.49
C ILE A 137 6.71 11.04 -17.51
N SER A 138 7.07 12.26 -17.10
CA SER A 138 7.07 13.45 -17.97
C SER A 138 8.03 13.33 -19.16
N GLN A 139 9.12 12.56 -19.04
CA GLN A 139 10.07 12.29 -20.14
C GLN A 139 9.47 11.38 -21.22
N TYR A 140 8.64 10.41 -20.81
CA TYR A 140 7.98 9.51 -21.74
C TYR A 140 6.69 10.10 -22.35
N LYS A 141 6.25 11.28 -21.88
CA LYS A 141 5.06 12.01 -22.35
C LYS A 141 3.89 11.08 -22.66
N VAL A 142 3.69 10.08 -21.80
CA VAL A 142 2.46 9.30 -21.78
C VAL A 142 1.37 10.34 -21.60
N SER A 143 0.58 10.52 -22.64
CA SER A 143 -0.45 11.54 -22.68
C SER A 143 -1.71 10.88 -23.18
N LEU A 144 -2.58 10.53 -22.24
CA LEU A 144 -3.97 10.21 -22.55
C LEU A 144 -4.59 11.46 -23.19
N HIS A 145 -4.70 11.46 -24.51
CA HIS A 145 -5.42 12.52 -25.21
C HIS A 145 -6.91 12.25 -25.07
N TYR A 146 -7.55 12.97 -24.15
CA TYR A 146 -8.97 12.87 -23.90
C TYR A 146 -9.75 13.05 -25.22
N GLY A 147 -10.62 12.10 -25.55
CA GLY A 147 -11.37 12.11 -26.81
C GLY A 147 -10.70 11.51 -28.06
N LYS A 148 -9.49 10.91 -27.97
CA LYS A 148 -8.82 10.22 -29.09
C LYS A 148 -8.32 8.82 -28.71
N ARG A 149 -8.12 7.95 -29.70
CA ARG A 149 -7.44 6.64 -29.54
C ARG A 149 -6.03 6.86 -28.96
N PHE A 150 -5.56 5.95 -28.11
CA PHE A 150 -4.21 5.97 -27.51
C PHE A 150 -3.14 6.33 -28.57
N GLU A 151 -2.57 7.52 -28.46
CA GLU A 151 -1.46 7.98 -29.29
C GLU A 151 -0.34 8.47 -28.37
N VAL A 152 0.80 7.77 -28.36
CA VAL A 152 2.04 8.29 -27.77
C VAL A 152 2.62 9.26 -28.80
N LYS A 153 2.56 10.57 -28.56
CA LYS A 153 3.12 11.59 -29.46
C LYS A 153 4.25 12.37 -28.79
N GLY A 154 5.41 12.41 -29.45
CA GLY A 154 6.47 13.39 -29.17
C GLY A 154 7.36 13.11 -27.95
N GLY A 155 7.45 11.85 -27.51
CA GLY A 155 8.42 11.34 -26.54
C GLY A 155 9.22 10.17 -27.13
N LYS A 156 10.09 9.52 -26.34
CA LYS A 156 10.66 8.22 -26.73
C LYS A 156 9.50 7.25 -27.02
N PRO A 157 9.62 6.39 -28.06
CA PRO A 157 8.64 5.33 -28.29
C PRO A 157 8.52 4.44 -27.05
N TYR A 158 7.39 3.74 -26.90
CA TYR A 158 7.25 2.67 -25.91
C TYR A 158 8.37 1.65 -26.19
N ASP A 159 9.39 1.65 -25.34
CA ASP A 159 10.58 0.82 -25.44
C ASP A 159 10.76 0.00 -24.16
N ASP A 160 11.74 -0.90 -24.17
CA ASP A 160 12.04 -1.76 -23.02
C ASP A 160 12.42 -0.96 -21.76
N GLU A 161 12.90 0.28 -21.91
CA GLU A 161 13.21 1.17 -20.77
C GLU A 161 11.92 1.70 -20.13
N PHE A 162 10.95 2.12 -20.95
CA PHE A 162 9.64 2.53 -20.49
C PHE A 162 8.91 1.38 -19.78
N GLU A 163 8.94 0.17 -20.35
CA GLU A 163 8.31 -1.00 -19.72
C GLU A 163 8.95 -1.32 -18.36
N LYS A 164 10.28 -1.25 -18.25
CA LYS A 164 10.99 -1.42 -16.97
C LYS A 164 10.66 -0.33 -15.95
N PHE A 165 10.57 0.93 -16.39
CA PHE A 165 10.20 2.04 -15.53
C PHE A 165 8.77 1.86 -15.01
N TYR A 166 7.86 1.52 -15.91
CA TYR A 166 6.45 1.36 -15.65
C TYR A 166 6.15 0.18 -14.72
N ILE A 167 6.82 -0.97 -14.88
CA ILE A 167 6.73 -2.11 -13.94
C ILE A 167 7.18 -1.72 -12.53
N LYS A 168 8.09 -0.74 -12.40
CA LYS A 168 8.61 -0.29 -11.09
C LYS A 168 7.80 0.82 -10.45
N LEU A 169 7.02 1.58 -11.22
CA LEU A 169 6.24 2.71 -10.71
C LEU A 169 5.35 2.36 -9.50
N PRO A 170 4.64 1.21 -9.46
CA PRO A 170 3.83 0.84 -8.30
C PRO A 170 4.65 0.66 -7.02
N THR A 171 5.93 0.28 -7.12
CA THR A 171 6.76 -0.04 -5.96
C THR A 171 7.05 1.18 -5.09
N GLY A 172 7.23 2.36 -5.70
CA GLY A 172 7.40 3.63 -4.99
C GLY A 172 6.12 4.00 -4.23
N LEU A 173 4.97 3.95 -4.91
CA LEU A 173 3.68 4.26 -4.29
C LEU A 173 3.34 3.30 -3.15
N TRP A 174 3.60 2.00 -3.29
CA TRP A 174 3.34 1.03 -2.21
C TRP A 174 4.16 1.33 -0.95
N SER A 175 5.42 1.77 -1.11
CA SER A 175 6.24 2.23 0.02
C SER A 175 5.60 3.43 0.72
N VAL A 176 5.19 4.43 -0.05
CA VAL A 176 4.53 5.63 0.47
C VAL A 176 3.21 5.28 1.17
N ILE A 177 2.38 4.42 0.56
CA ILE A 177 1.10 3.97 1.14
C ILE A 177 1.34 3.32 2.51
N ALA A 178 2.31 2.40 2.62
CA ALA A 178 2.62 1.75 3.89
C ALA A 178 2.99 2.79 4.96
N GLU A 179 3.82 3.78 4.59
CA GLU A 179 4.27 4.84 5.49
C GLU A 179 3.17 5.78 5.98
N VAL A 180 2.13 6.02 5.18
CA VAL A 180 0.96 6.82 5.62
C VAL A 180 -0.13 5.98 6.27
N LYS A 181 -0.21 4.70 5.96
CA LYS A 181 -1.19 3.76 6.53
C LYS A 181 -0.94 3.48 8.01
N PHE A 182 0.28 3.05 8.38
CA PHE A 182 0.54 2.63 9.77
C PHE A 182 0.37 3.70 10.85
N PRO A 183 0.77 4.97 10.65
CA PRO A 183 0.51 6.04 11.61
C PRO A 183 -0.99 6.23 11.86
N VAL A 184 -1.82 6.12 10.83
CA VAL A 184 -3.27 6.24 10.95
C VAL A 184 -3.84 5.06 11.74
N LEU A 185 -3.46 3.83 11.39
CA LEU A 185 -3.90 2.63 12.11
C LEU A 185 -3.49 2.68 13.59
N ALA A 186 -2.28 3.15 13.91
CA ALA A 186 -1.83 3.32 15.29
C ALA A 186 -2.66 4.38 16.04
N SER A 187 -3.01 5.48 15.38
CA SER A 187 -3.90 6.50 15.96
C SER A 187 -5.32 5.98 16.19
N GLU A 188 -5.87 5.19 15.26
CA GLU A 188 -7.19 4.58 15.41
C GLU A 188 -7.21 3.53 16.53
N ALA A 189 -6.09 2.85 16.76
CA ALA A 189 -5.88 1.98 17.93
C ALA A 189 -5.74 2.75 19.26
N GLY A 190 -5.91 4.08 19.27
CA GLY A 190 -5.89 4.93 20.46
C GLY A 190 -4.50 5.32 20.95
N LEU A 191 -3.46 5.17 20.14
CA LEU A 191 -2.08 5.53 20.50
C LEU A 191 -1.74 6.95 20.07
N ARG A 192 -0.83 7.62 20.80
CA ARG A 192 -0.38 8.97 20.43
C ARG A 192 0.64 8.86 19.30
N VAL A 193 0.29 9.41 18.13
CA VAL A 193 1.12 9.39 16.93
C VAL A 193 1.60 10.79 16.58
N SER A 194 2.86 10.90 16.15
CA SER A 194 3.42 12.13 15.57
C SER A 194 4.42 11.80 14.46
N PHE A 195 4.61 12.69 13.51
CA PHE A 195 5.58 12.54 12.42
C PHE A 195 6.94 13.13 12.80
N HIS A 196 8.02 12.54 12.29
CA HIS A 196 9.37 12.91 12.67
C HIS A 196 10.29 13.10 11.46
N LYS A 197 11.34 13.92 11.58
CA LYS A 197 12.30 14.17 10.50
C LYS A 197 13.20 12.97 10.21
N LYS A 198 13.58 12.25 11.27
CA LYS A 198 14.55 11.15 11.21
C LYS A 198 13.88 9.77 11.03
N HIS A 199 12.67 9.62 11.55
CA HIS A 199 11.94 8.36 11.63
C HIS A 199 10.63 8.53 10.87
N ASP A 200 10.03 7.46 10.39
CA ASP A 200 8.79 7.56 9.63
C ASP A 200 7.66 8.16 10.45
N PHE A 201 7.57 7.77 11.73
CA PHE A 201 6.69 8.34 12.74
C PHE A 201 7.12 7.90 14.14
N LEU A 202 6.46 8.44 15.16
CA LEU A 202 6.61 8.06 16.56
C LEU A 202 5.28 7.56 17.11
N ILE A 203 5.33 6.53 17.94
CA ILE A 203 4.21 6.08 18.79
C ILE A 203 4.61 6.28 20.23
N ASP A 204 3.93 7.18 20.96
CA ASP A 204 4.28 7.49 22.35
C ASP A 204 5.80 7.75 22.55
N ASP A 205 6.38 8.54 21.64
CA ASP A 205 7.81 8.88 21.54
C ASP A 205 8.75 7.71 21.17
N LEU A 206 8.21 6.53 20.85
CA LEU A 206 8.97 5.40 20.32
C LEU A 206 9.18 5.57 18.82
N PRO A 207 10.45 5.61 18.34
CA PRO A 207 10.76 5.61 16.92
C PRO A 207 10.18 4.41 16.18
N CYS A 208 9.49 4.68 15.09
CA CYS A 208 8.94 3.66 14.21
C CYS A 208 9.50 3.81 12.80
N GLU A 209 9.84 2.67 12.18
CA GLU A 209 10.28 2.61 10.78
C GLU A 209 9.37 1.67 10.01
N VAL A 210 9.09 2.00 8.76
CA VAL A 210 8.23 1.25 7.86
C VAL A 210 9.07 0.69 6.71
N LYS A 211 8.75 -0.54 6.30
CA LYS A 211 9.33 -1.21 5.14
C LYS A 211 8.21 -1.85 4.33
N ALA A 212 8.09 -1.51 3.06
CA ALA A 212 7.19 -2.20 2.14
C ALA A 212 7.96 -3.29 1.39
N ILE A 213 7.51 -4.54 1.51
CA ILE A 213 8.14 -5.69 0.89
C ILE A 213 7.31 -6.14 -0.30
N ASN A 214 7.92 -5.98 -1.47
CA ASN A 214 7.41 -6.48 -2.73
C ASN A 214 8.32 -7.63 -3.16
N ASP A 215 7.78 -8.83 -3.25
CA ASP A 215 8.48 -10.00 -3.79
C ASP A 215 7.65 -10.69 -4.87
N GLU A 216 8.33 -11.39 -5.77
CA GLU A 216 7.64 -12.17 -6.79
C GLU A 216 6.89 -13.32 -6.13
N PRO A 217 5.66 -13.64 -6.58
CA PRO A 217 4.91 -14.78 -6.08
C PRO A 217 5.73 -16.05 -6.22
N ARG A 218 6.01 -16.74 -5.11
CA ARG A 218 6.52 -18.10 -5.16
C ARG A 218 5.40 -19.03 -5.65
N GLY A 219 5.80 -20.08 -6.38
CA GLY A 219 4.89 -21.08 -6.92
C GLY A 219 4.07 -21.80 -5.84
N PRO A 220 3.16 -22.71 -6.23
CA PRO A 220 2.15 -23.33 -5.36
C PRO A 220 2.68 -24.26 -4.25
N GLU A 221 3.97 -24.27 -3.95
CA GLU A 221 4.58 -25.11 -2.89
C GLU A 221 4.22 -24.65 -1.45
N HIS A 222 3.35 -23.65 -1.29
CA HIS A 222 3.02 -23.03 0.00
C HIS A 222 1.78 -23.60 0.71
N ASP A 223 1.08 -24.58 0.12
CA ASP A 223 -0.23 -25.01 0.64
C ASP A 223 -0.20 -25.76 1.98
N GLU A 224 0.97 -26.28 2.40
CA GLU A 224 1.12 -27.12 3.62
C GLU A 224 1.78 -26.43 4.82
N GLN A 225 2.30 -25.21 4.69
CA GLN A 225 2.94 -24.52 5.81
C GLN A 225 1.92 -23.88 6.76
N ASP A 226 2.21 -23.85 8.06
CA ASP A 226 1.46 -23.02 9.01
C ASP A 226 1.91 -21.55 8.95
N ILE A 227 1.05 -20.62 9.39
CA ILE A 227 1.31 -19.17 9.37
C ILE A 227 2.57 -18.77 10.13
N THR A 228 2.84 -19.43 11.26
CA THR A 228 4.03 -19.11 12.07
C THR A 228 5.31 -19.49 11.32
N SER A 229 5.33 -20.66 10.68
CA SER A 229 6.44 -21.16 9.89
C SER A 229 6.69 -20.32 8.63
N GLU A 230 5.65 -19.90 7.92
CA GLU A 230 5.77 -19.01 6.76
C GLU A 230 6.30 -17.63 7.17
N ILE A 231 5.81 -17.05 8.27
CA ILE A 231 6.30 -15.76 8.76
C ILE A 231 7.76 -15.84 9.21
N LYS A 232 8.15 -16.92 9.89
CA LYS A 232 9.55 -17.14 10.27
C LYS A 232 10.42 -17.18 9.02
N SER A 233 10.05 -18.00 8.04
CA SER A 233 10.76 -18.12 6.76
C SER A 233 10.80 -16.80 5.99
N PHE A 234 9.75 -15.98 6.06
CA PHE A 234 9.68 -14.66 5.44
C PHE A 234 10.68 -13.67 6.03
N ILE A 235 10.74 -13.56 7.36
CA ILE A 235 11.67 -12.66 8.05
C ILE A 235 13.13 -13.06 7.78
N GLU A 236 13.41 -14.36 7.64
CA GLU A 236 14.76 -14.88 7.34
C GLU A 236 15.20 -14.67 5.89
N ARG A 237 14.31 -14.23 4.98
CA ARG A 237 14.70 -13.91 3.60
C ARG A 237 15.70 -12.76 3.62
N ASN A 238 16.83 -12.93 2.93
CA ASN A 238 17.92 -11.94 2.90
C ASN A 238 17.46 -10.50 2.67
N LYS A 239 16.52 -10.28 1.74
CA LYS A 239 15.96 -8.93 1.46
C LYS A 239 15.21 -8.38 2.67
N VAL A 240 14.28 -9.16 3.23
CA VAL A 240 13.45 -8.76 4.37
C VAL A 240 14.31 -8.55 5.62
N ALA A 241 15.24 -9.46 5.91
CA ALA A 241 16.20 -9.32 7.00
C ALA A 241 17.04 -8.04 6.85
N GLY A 242 17.49 -7.74 5.62
CA GLY A 242 18.22 -6.51 5.32
C GLY A 242 17.38 -5.24 5.54
N ASP A 243 16.12 -5.24 5.13
CA ASP A 243 15.22 -4.10 5.33
C ASP A 243 14.88 -3.86 6.80
N ILE A 244 14.69 -4.96 7.56
CA ILE A 244 14.50 -4.93 9.02
C ILE A 244 15.78 -4.38 9.69
N ASP A 245 16.96 -4.88 9.31
CA ASP A 245 18.24 -4.41 9.84
C ASP A 245 18.42 -2.91 9.57
N ASN A 246 18.14 -2.46 8.35
CA ASN A 246 18.18 -1.05 7.99
C ASN A 246 17.27 -0.19 8.87
N GLY A 247 16.03 -0.65 9.14
CA GLY A 247 15.11 0.05 10.04
C GLY A 247 15.64 0.15 11.48
N ILE A 248 16.22 -0.93 11.99
CA ILE A 248 16.87 -0.90 13.32
C ILE A 248 18.08 0.05 13.31
N GLY A 249 18.91 0.01 12.27
CA GLY A 249 20.05 0.90 12.09
C GLY A 249 19.67 2.38 12.01
N GLN A 250 18.49 2.70 11.49
CA GLN A 250 17.90 4.04 11.48
C GLN A 250 17.48 4.50 12.90
N GLY A 251 17.34 3.57 13.84
CA GLY A 251 16.96 3.79 15.23
C GLY A 251 15.53 3.35 15.56
N GLY A 252 14.87 2.61 14.66
CA GLY A 252 13.52 2.08 14.86
C GLY A 252 13.44 1.19 16.11
N ARG A 253 12.50 1.53 16.99
CA ARG A 253 12.15 0.74 18.18
C ARG A 253 10.96 -0.18 17.94
N ILE A 254 10.20 0.09 16.89
CA ILE A 254 9.18 -0.80 16.32
C ILE A 254 9.37 -0.75 14.81
N ILE A 255 9.44 -1.91 14.17
CA ILE A 255 9.54 -2.01 12.70
C ILE A 255 8.21 -2.48 12.16
N PHE A 256 7.65 -1.74 11.22
CA PHE A 256 6.46 -2.13 10.48
C PHE A 256 6.88 -2.67 9.12
N VAL A 257 6.34 -3.82 8.76
CA VAL A 257 6.58 -4.46 7.47
C VAL A 257 5.23 -4.61 6.76
N ASP A 258 5.02 -3.85 5.69
CA ASP A 258 3.88 -4.08 4.81
C ASP A 258 4.25 -5.15 3.79
N ALA A 259 3.64 -6.32 3.96
CA ALA A 259 3.83 -7.50 3.15
C ALA A 259 2.69 -7.69 2.13
N THR A 260 1.78 -6.73 1.96
CA THR A 260 0.58 -6.82 1.12
C THR A 260 0.85 -7.35 -0.29
N ARG A 261 1.96 -6.91 -0.91
CA ARG A 261 2.37 -7.32 -2.26
C ARG A 261 3.44 -8.41 -2.26
N SER A 262 3.51 -9.20 -1.19
CA SER A 262 4.39 -10.37 -1.09
C SER A 262 3.63 -11.68 -1.13
N THR A 263 4.32 -12.77 -1.44
CA THR A 263 3.80 -14.14 -1.31
C THR A 263 3.26 -14.38 0.10
N THR A 264 3.99 -13.91 1.11
CA THR A 264 3.61 -14.06 2.52
C THR A 264 2.35 -13.26 2.83
N GLY A 265 2.18 -12.06 2.26
CA GLY A 265 0.95 -11.29 2.43
C GLY A 265 -0.26 -11.95 1.81
N ARG A 266 -0.11 -12.55 0.61
CA ARG A 266 -1.16 -13.36 0.00
C ARG A 266 -1.54 -14.53 0.92
N PHE A 267 -0.54 -15.29 1.37
CA PHE A 267 -0.74 -16.42 2.28
C PHE A 267 -1.43 -16.00 3.60
N LEU A 268 -0.99 -14.90 4.21
CA LEU A 268 -1.63 -14.33 5.41
C LEU A 268 -3.11 -14.04 5.14
N ASN A 269 -3.42 -13.34 4.04
CA ASN A 269 -4.80 -13.00 3.70
C ASN A 269 -5.65 -14.24 3.39
N GLU A 270 -5.10 -15.29 2.78
CA GLU A 270 -5.82 -16.53 2.48
C GLU A 270 -6.12 -17.35 3.74
N LYS A 271 -5.17 -17.44 4.67
CA LYS A 271 -5.27 -18.32 5.85
C LYS A 271 -5.87 -17.64 7.08
N THR A 272 -6.08 -16.32 7.05
CA THR A 272 -6.61 -15.56 8.20
C THR A 272 -7.92 -14.85 7.90
N SER A 273 -8.83 -14.93 8.87
CA SER A 273 -10.04 -14.12 8.93
C SER A 273 -9.72 -12.80 9.63
N ALA A 274 -10.21 -11.68 9.08
CA ALA A 274 -10.18 -10.37 9.75
C ALA A 274 -10.89 -10.38 11.11
N GLU A 275 -11.85 -11.30 11.30
CA GLU A 275 -12.63 -11.44 12.52
C GLU A 275 -11.86 -12.17 13.64
N ASN A 276 -10.71 -12.77 13.33
CA ASN A 276 -9.88 -13.40 14.36
C ASN A 276 -9.12 -12.31 15.14
N PRO A 277 -9.43 -12.09 16.43
CA PRO A 277 -8.82 -11.03 17.23
C PRO A 277 -7.30 -11.20 17.42
N GLU A 278 -6.75 -12.38 17.14
CA GLU A 278 -5.31 -12.62 17.20
C GLU A 278 -4.52 -11.89 16.11
N PHE A 279 -5.14 -11.61 14.97
CA PHE A 279 -4.52 -10.92 13.85
C PHE A 279 -4.94 -9.44 13.74
N ALA A 280 -5.75 -8.95 14.68
CA ALA A 280 -6.20 -7.57 14.74
C ALA A 280 -5.03 -6.61 15.00
N PHE A 281 -5.02 -5.48 14.29
CA PHE A 281 -3.95 -4.50 14.36
C PHE A 281 -3.78 -3.95 15.78
N GLU A 282 -4.89 -3.62 16.46
CA GLU A 282 -4.94 -3.01 17.79
C GLU A 282 -4.24 -3.88 18.84
N LYS A 283 -4.52 -5.18 18.83
CA LYS A 283 -3.89 -6.14 19.76
C LYS A 283 -2.40 -6.28 19.47
N THR A 284 -2.05 -6.40 18.19
CA THR A 284 -0.67 -6.52 17.72
C THR A 284 0.16 -5.31 18.12
N ILE A 285 -0.33 -4.10 17.85
CA ILE A 285 0.42 -2.86 18.12
C ILE A 285 0.54 -2.58 19.61
N ALA A 286 -0.51 -2.82 20.41
CA ALA A 286 -0.44 -2.67 21.86
C ALA A 286 0.65 -3.57 22.47
N THR A 287 0.75 -4.81 21.97
CA THR A 287 1.78 -5.76 22.38
C THR A 287 3.18 -5.30 21.94
N ALA A 288 3.32 -4.81 20.70
CA ALA A 288 4.58 -4.29 20.19
C ALA A 288 5.09 -3.08 21.00
N VAL A 289 4.22 -2.12 21.30
CA VAL A 289 4.55 -0.94 22.14
C VAL A 289 5.00 -1.36 23.53
N ASN A 290 4.28 -2.30 24.16
CA ASN A 290 4.66 -2.82 25.47
C ASN A 290 6.03 -3.51 25.45
N ASN A 291 6.33 -4.29 24.41
CA ASN A 291 7.63 -4.94 24.24
C ASN A 291 8.74 -3.91 24.02
N ALA A 292 8.51 -2.89 23.19
CA ALA A 292 9.48 -1.83 22.93
C ALA A 292 9.81 -1.00 24.20
N ARG A 293 8.82 -0.77 25.08
CA ARG A 293 8.97 -0.05 26.36
C ARG A 293 9.74 -0.81 27.42
N LYS A 294 9.55 -2.13 27.52
CA LYS A 294 10.31 -2.98 28.44
C LYS A 294 11.82 -2.89 28.18
N GLY A 295 12.20 -2.53 26.95
CA GLY A 295 13.59 -2.47 26.53
C GLY A 295 14.21 -3.87 26.42
N GLY A 296 15.47 -3.92 26.01
CA GLY A 296 16.20 -5.18 25.80
C GLY A 296 16.84 -5.27 24.43
N SER A 297 17.34 -6.47 24.10
CA SER A 297 18.01 -6.76 22.83
C SER A 297 17.04 -7.10 21.68
N PHE A 298 15.74 -7.02 21.93
CA PHE A 298 14.70 -7.42 20.99
C PHE A 298 13.96 -6.21 20.46
N THR A 299 13.74 -6.20 19.15
CA THR A 299 12.92 -5.18 18.47
C THR A 299 11.64 -5.85 17.97
N PRO A 300 10.45 -5.34 18.33
CA PRO A 300 9.20 -5.82 17.77
C PRO A 300 9.08 -5.45 16.28
N VAL A 301 8.68 -6.43 15.49
CA VAL A 301 8.39 -6.34 14.06
C VAL A 301 6.91 -6.67 13.85
N VAL A 302 6.15 -5.68 13.41
CA VAL A 302 4.73 -5.80 13.06
C VAL A 302 4.65 -6.05 11.56
N ILE A 303 4.28 -7.27 11.17
CA ILE A 303 4.05 -7.63 9.78
C ILE A 303 2.57 -7.45 9.48
N SER A 304 2.23 -6.79 8.38
CA SER A 304 0.85 -6.57 7.96
C SER A 304 0.64 -6.98 6.51
N ALA A 305 -0.55 -7.48 6.21
CA ALA A 305 -1.02 -7.63 4.85
C ALA A 305 -2.46 -7.12 4.76
N SER A 306 -2.78 -6.46 3.66
CA SER A 306 -4.13 -5.99 3.37
C SER A 306 -4.66 -6.66 2.09
N ALA A 307 -5.97 -6.84 2.00
CA ALA A 307 -6.64 -7.34 0.81
C ALA A 307 -8.14 -7.05 0.87
N ILE A 308 -8.82 -7.15 -0.25
CA ILE A 308 -10.26 -7.25 -0.33
C ILE A 308 -10.65 -8.73 -0.18
N ASP A 309 -11.33 -9.06 0.92
CA ASP A 309 -11.84 -10.41 1.21
C ASP A 309 -13.26 -10.55 0.66
N CYS A 310 -13.40 -11.28 -0.44
CA CYS A 310 -14.67 -11.63 -1.05
C CYS A 310 -15.05 -13.06 -0.66
N ARG A 311 -15.70 -13.22 0.50
CA ARG A 311 -16.14 -14.55 0.95
C ARG A 311 -17.26 -15.10 0.08
N SER A 312 -17.27 -16.42 -0.07
CA SER A 312 -18.20 -17.18 -0.91
C SER A 312 -19.62 -17.28 -0.34
N ASP A 313 -19.90 -16.72 0.84
CA ASP A 313 -21.15 -16.89 1.59
C ASP A 313 -22.19 -15.77 1.38
N GLY A 314 -21.98 -14.85 0.43
CA GLY A 314 -23.04 -13.90 0.06
C GLY A 314 -22.63 -12.66 -0.73
N GLY A 315 -21.50 -12.67 -1.45
CA GLY A 315 -21.08 -11.56 -2.33
C GLY A 315 -20.54 -10.32 -1.62
N LYS A 316 -20.51 -10.28 -0.28
CA LYS A 316 -19.96 -9.14 0.46
C LYS A 316 -18.43 -9.19 0.47
N CYS A 317 -17.82 -8.33 -0.35
CA CYS A 317 -16.40 -8.03 -0.29
C CYS A 317 -16.12 -6.95 0.77
N ASN A 318 -15.12 -7.16 1.62
CA ASN A 318 -14.69 -6.17 2.61
C ASN A 318 -13.17 -5.99 2.58
N TYR A 319 -12.71 -4.76 2.80
CA TYR A 319 -11.30 -4.51 3.00
C TYR A 319 -10.87 -5.09 4.34
N LYS A 320 -9.82 -5.91 4.36
CA LYS A 320 -9.21 -6.42 5.59
C LYS A 320 -7.75 -6.03 5.67
N THR A 321 -7.30 -5.86 6.91
CA THR A 321 -5.88 -5.78 7.25
C THR A 321 -5.59 -6.76 8.36
N VAL A 322 -4.67 -7.68 8.11
CA VAL A 322 -4.24 -8.70 9.07
C VAL A 322 -2.84 -8.37 9.51
N THR A 323 -2.54 -8.63 10.78
CA THR A 323 -1.24 -8.33 11.36
C THR A 323 -0.69 -9.45 12.20
N PHE A 324 0.62 -9.44 12.34
CA PHE A 324 1.34 -10.43 13.09
C PHE A 324 2.56 -9.82 13.76
N LEU A 325 2.81 -10.22 15.00
CA LEU A 325 3.94 -9.73 15.78
C LEU A 325 5.06 -10.77 15.84
N ARG A 326 6.29 -10.35 15.57
CA ARG A 326 7.49 -11.10 15.90
C ARG A 326 8.49 -10.21 16.62
N SER A 327 9.30 -10.81 17.50
CA SER A 327 10.41 -10.12 18.14
C SER A 327 11.71 -10.61 17.51
N VAL A 328 12.52 -9.68 17.00
CA VAL A 328 13.81 -10.02 16.41
C VAL A 328 14.94 -9.58 17.33
N GLN A 329 15.90 -10.46 17.57
CA GLN A 329 17.16 -10.09 18.21
C GLN A 329 18.12 -9.59 17.15
N VAL A 330 18.74 -8.47 17.43
CA VAL A 330 19.74 -7.89 16.52
C VAL A 330 21.10 -8.08 17.17
N LYS A 331 21.91 -8.99 16.64
CA LYS A 331 23.30 -9.14 17.07
C LYS A 331 24.17 -8.33 16.13
N LYS A 332 24.92 -7.39 16.70
CA LYS A 332 25.94 -6.63 15.96
C LYS A 332 27.09 -7.57 15.62
N GLU A 333 27.26 -7.92 14.34
CA GLU A 333 28.36 -8.78 13.91
C GLU A 333 29.63 -7.97 13.66
N ASN A 334 29.52 -6.75 13.11
CA ASN A 334 30.65 -5.83 12.90
C ASN A 334 30.18 -4.36 12.86
N LYS A 335 31.09 -3.40 12.62
CA LYS A 335 30.78 -1.94 12.63
C LYS A 335 29.57 -1.57 11.74
N ASP A 336 29.39 -2.26 10.62
CA ASP A 336 28.43 -1.90 9.56
C ASP A 336 27.42 -3.00 9.20
N LYS A 337 27.33 -4.10 9.98
CA LYS A 337 26.40 -5.21 9.71
C LYS A 337 25.82 -5.77 11.02
N PHE A 338 24.51 -5.94 11.06
CA PHE A 338 23.87 -6.74 12.08
C PHE A 338 23.28 -8.00 11.45
N LYS A 339 23.17 -9.06 12.26
CA LYS A 339 22.46 -10.28 11.89
C LYS A 339 21.18 -10.36 12.68
N VAL A 340 20.07 -10.44 11.96
CA VAL A 340 18.74 -10.67 12.51
C VAL A 340 18.68 -12.13 12.95
N HIS A 341 18.53 -12.34 14.25
CA HIS A 341 18.21 -13.63 14.82
C HIS A 341 16.76 -13.60 15.28
N ILE A 342 15.92 -14.44 14.70
CA ILE A 342 14.55 -14.61 15.20
C ILE A 342 14.64 -15.35 16.52
N ALA A 343 14.09 -14.77 17.58
CA ALA A 343 13.84 -15.54 18.79
C ALA A 343 12.46 -16.16 18.68
N ASP A 344 12.40 -17.46 18.92
CA ASP A 344 11.15 -18.15 19.25
C ASP A 344 10.79 -17.70 20.67
N VAL A 345 9.92 -16.69 20.79
CA VAL A 345 9.37 -16.18 22.07
C VAL A 345 7.91 -16.53 22.16
#